data_AF-A0A7W1DXG3-F1
#
_entry.id   AF-A0A7W1DXG3-F1
#
_cell.length_a   1.000
_cell.length_b   1.000
_cell.length_c   1.000
_cell.angle_alpha   90.00
_cell.angle_beta   90.00
_cell.angle_gamma   90.00
#
_symmetry.space_group_name_H-M   'P 1'
#
loop_
_entity.id
_entity.type
_entity.pdbx_description
1 polymer ?
#
loop_
_entity_poly.entity_id
_entity_poly.type
_entity_poly.pdbx_seq_one_letter_code
_entity_poly.pdbx_strand_id
1 'polypeptide(L)'
;MIDGVFLDLWRGWGAANGFGYPITPEFEENGRIVQYYGYAKLEYWPDDPNGNVVQFGNLGEATRPFVLRRGAPGESTAVAEAAIAARAWLPVSSNAVDEDAGARYIEATNHSLTGEMRAYWEAMGETSFLGNPLSEQYEVGGITYQVFERGKVAQEPGGYPYLLPIGELVATRYGLDMNPIGQGALPAYSEELFVPPPLPEPSVAAAVEVDPNAERSIEVSISQQYMWARQGDVTLWEGYISTGKPGFDTPTGTFFINSKLPVQDMEGVIGGEYYNVPEVPDVMYFTDRGHAFHGTYWHNNFGAPMSHGCINLPMDVASWVYQWADVGTRVDIVP
;
A
#
# COMPACT_ATOMS: atom_id res chain seq x y z
N MET A 1 -18.70 3.43 7.18
CA MET A 1 -18.51 1.97 7.31
C MET A 1 -17.92 1.52 5.99
N ILE A 2 -16.97 0.59 6.04
CA ILE A 2 -16.33 0.00 4.87
C ILE A 2 -16.72 -1.48 4.88
N ASP A 3 -17.20 -2.01 3.76
CA ASP A 3 -17.67 -3.39 3.64
C ASP A 3 -17.36 -3.97 2.26
N GLY A 4 -17.63 -5.27 2.09
CA GLY A 4 -17.46 -5.99 0.83
C GLY A 4 -16.12 -5.78 0.12
N VAL A 5 -16.19 -5.52 -1.18
CA VAL A 5 -15.02 -5.49 -2.08
C VAL A 5 -14.08 -4.32 -1.79
N PHE A 6 -14.60 -3.18 -1.32
CA PHE A 6 -13.77 -2.04 -0.93
C PHE A 6 -13.01 -2.32 0.37
N LEU A 7 -13.61 -3.01 1.34
CA LEU A 7 -12.92 -3.44 2.55
C LEU A 7 -11.76 -4.38 2.25
N ASP A 8 -11.99 -5.36 1.39
CA ASP A 8 -11.00 -6.37 1.04
C ASP A 8 -9.81 -5.73 0.28
N LEU A 9 -10.07 -4.79 -0.62
CA LEU A 9 -9.03 -4.08 -1.35
C LEU A 9 -8.29 -3.03 -0.52
N TRP A 10 -9.00 -2.26 0.30
CA TRP A 10 -8.36 -1.32 1.20
C TRP A 10 -7.38 -2.03 2.12
N ARG A 11 -7.75 -3.20 2.66
CA ARG A 11 -6.83 -4.06 3.44
C ARG A 11 -5.71 -4.67 2.57
N GLY A 12 -6.04 -5.10 1.35
CA GLY A 12 -5.09 -5.69 0.41
C GLY A 12 -3.99 -4.73 -0.05
N TRP A 13 -4.30 -3.44 -0.17
CA TRP A 13 -3.39 -2.45 -0.72
C TRP A 13 -2.69 -1.57 0.34
N GLY A 14 -2.69 -1.98 1.62
CA GLY A 14 -1.92 -1.32 2.68
C GLY A 14 -2.74 -0.51 3.70
N ALA A 15 -4.07 -0.64 3.69
CA ALA A 15 -4.99 -0.05 4.67
C ALA A 15 -4.74 1.47 4.86
N ALA A 16 -4.77 1.95 6.10
CA ALA A 16 -4.55 3.35 6.43
C ALA A 16 -3.16 3.84 5.97
N ASN A 17 -2.14 2.97 5.96
CA ASN A 17 -0.79 3.32 5.50
C ASN A 17 -0.71 3.50 3.97
N GLY A 18 -1.60 2.87 3.21
CA GLY A 18 -1.66 3.00 1.74
C GLY A 18 -2.49 4.21 1.30
N PHE A 19 -3.75 4.27 1.71
CA PHE A 19 -4.73 5.25 1.20
C PHE A 19 -5.40 6.08 2.28
N GLY A 20 -4.97 5.95 3.53
CA GLY A 20 -5.62 6.60 4.66
C GLY A 20 -6.94 5.92 5.00
N TYR A 21 -7.61 6.41 6.03
CA TYR A 21 -8.89 5.87 6.46
C TYR A 21 -10.00 6.14 5.45
N PRO A 22 -11.02 5.28 5.37
CA PRO A 22 -12.28 5.64 4.72
C PRO A 22 -12.87 6.86 5.43
N ILE A 23 -13.12 7.92 4.68
CA ILE A 23 -13.65 9.18 5.19
C ILE A 23 -15.12 9.40 4.82
N THR A 24 -15.69 8.57 3.93
CA THR A 24 -17.13 8.59 3.59
C THR A 24 -17.76 7.21 3.76
N PRO A 25 -19.11 7.12 3.87
CA PRO A 25 -19.82 5.90 3.48
C PRO A 25 -19.55 5.55 2.00
N GLU A 26 -19.91 4.33 1.61
CA GLU A 26 -20.11 4.02 0.19
C GLU A 26 -21.38 4.73 -0.30
N PHE A 27 -21.31 5.35 -1.49
CA PHE A 27 -22.46 6.00 -2.10
C PHE A 27 -22.36 5.97 -3.62
N GLU A 28 -23.47 6.27 -4.32
CA GLU A 28 -23.48 6.32 -5.77
C GLU A 28 -23.01 7.70 -6.28
N GLU A 29 -21.98 7.71 -7.11
CA GLU A 29 -21.47 8.87 -7.83
C GLU A 29 -21.33 8.51 -9.31
N ASN A 30 -21.96 9.28 -10.21
CA ASN A 30 -21.89 9.07 -11.66
C ASN A 30 -22.24 7.63 -12.12
N GLY A 31 -23.18 6.96 -11.43
CA GLY A 31 -23.59 5.59 -11.75
C GLY A 31 -22.61 4.52 -11.28
N ARG A 32 -21.65 4.87 -10.42
CA ARG A 32 -20.69 3.97 -9.78
C ARG A 32 -20.85 4.02 -8.27
N ILE A 33 -20.66 2.88 -7.59
CA ILE A 33 -20.47 2.89 -6.14
C ILE A 33 -19.05 3.39 -5.88
N VAL A 34 -18.92 4.40 -5.03
CA VAL A 34 -17.63 5.02 -4.70
C VAL A 34 -17.47 5.17 -3.20
N GLN A 35 -16.21 5.22 -2.76
CA GLN A 35 -15.85 5.59 -1.41
C GLN A 35 -14.57 6.43 -1.40
N TYR A 36 -14.57 7.47 -0.59
CA TYR A 36 -13.43 8.34 -0.39
C TYR A 36 -12.62 7.89 0.82
N TYR A 37 -11.30 8.00 0.67
CA TYR A 37 -10.28 7.71 1.66
C TYR A 37 -9.40 8.94 1.87
N GLY A 38 -8.51 8.94 2.85
CA GLY A 38 -7.60 10.07 3.10
C GLY A 38 -6.82 10.50 1.83
N TYR A 39 -6.20 9.55 1.13
CA TYR A 39 -5.33 9.79 -0.03
C TYR A 39 -5.91 9.34 -1.37
N ALA A 40 -7.10 8.72 -1.41
CA ALA A 40 -7.65 8.16 -2.64
C ALA A 40 -9.18 8.17 -2.69
N LYS A 41 -9.72 7.86 -3.87
CA LYS A 41 -11.12 7.48 -4.09
C LYS A 41 -11.11 6.11 -4.76
N LEU A 42 -11.95 5.20 -4.29
CA LEU A 42 -12.18 3.91 -4.94
C LEU A 42 -13.54 3.92 -5.64
N GLU A 43 -13.59 3.34 -6.83
CA GLU A 43 -14.78 3.21 -7.65
C GLU A 43 -15.01 1.74 -7.98
N TYR A 44 -16.27 1.27 -7.92
CA TYR A 44 -16.64 -0.11 -8.21
C TYR A 44 -17.04 -0.28 -9.69
N TRP A 45 -16.31 -1.15 -10.40
CA TRP A 45 -16.42 -1.44 -11.83
C TRP A 45 -16.80 -2.91 -12.07
N PRO A 46 -18.05 -3.33 -11.80
CA PRO A 46 -18.44 -4.75 -11.87
C PRO A 46 -18.29 -5.37 -13.27
N ASP A 47 -18.33 -4.55 -14.32
CA ASP A 47 -18.26 -4.97 -15.72
C ASP A 47 -16.84 -4.81 -16.32
N ASP A 48 -15.80 -4.62 -15.50
CA ASP A 48 -14.43 -4.48 -16.02
C ASP A 48 -14.01 -5.75 -16.76
N PRO A 49 -13.64 -5.66 -18.06
CA PRO A 49 -13.35 -6.83 -18.89
C PRO A 49 -12.07 -7.58 -18.47
N ASN A 50 -11.23 -6.98 -17.62
CA ASN A 50 -10.03 -7.59 -17.07
C ASN A 50 -10.24 -8.14 -15.66
N GLY A 51 -11.47 -8.07 -15.11
CA GLY A 51 -11.79 -8.52 -13.77
C GLY A 51 -11.36 -7.55 -12.66
N ASN A 52 -10.87 -6.37 -13.02
CA ASN A 52 -10.48 -5.31 -12.06
C ASN A 52 -11.74 -4.57 -11.59
N VAL A 53 -12.49 -5.21 -10.69
CA VAL A 53 -13.78 -4.70 -10.23
C VAL A 53 -13.70 -3.46 -9.36
N VAL A 54 -12.50 -2.98 -9.04
CA VAL A 54 -12.29 -1.71 -8.34
C VAL A 54 -11.14 -0.96 -8.97
N GLN A 55 -11.32 0.34 -9.11
CA GLN A 55 -10.34 1.23 -9.69
C GLN A 55 -10.15 2.47 -8.83
N PHE A 56 -8.98 3.10 -8.95
CA PHE A 56 -8.76 4.42 -8.38
C PHE A 56 -9.51 5.47 -9.18
N GLY A 57 -10.34 6.23 -8.48
CA GLY A 57 -11.00 7.41 -9.02
C GLY A 57 -10.01 8.56 -9.21
N ASN A 58 -10.20 9.32 -10.28
CA ASN A 58 -9.38 10.48 -10.57
C ASN A 58 -9.77 11.63 -9.63
N LEU A 59 -8.88 11.96 -8.69
CA LEU A 59 -9.04 13.05 -7.73
C LEU A 59 -8.20 14.29 -8.06
N GLY A 60 -7.17 14.13 -8.90
CA GLY A 60 -6.26 15.20 -9.29
C GLY A 60 -6.97 16.43 -9.80
N GLU A 61 -7.75 16.27 -10.88
CA GLU A 61 -8.51 17.34 -11.53
C GLU A 61 -9.44 18.07 -10.55
N ALA A 62 -10.01 17.35 -9.59
CA ALA A 62 -10.90 17.93 -8.57
C ALA A 62 -10.18 18.94 -7.66
N THR A 63 -8.84 18.97 -7.63
CA THR A 63 -8.04 19.95 -6.88
C THR A 63 -7.74 21.23 -7.64
N ARG A 64 -8.03 21.29 -8.94
CA ARG A 64 -7.73 22.43 -9.81
C ARG A 64 -8.20 23.75 -9.18
N PRO A 65 -7.37 24.81 -9.20
CA PRO A 65 -7.77 26.11 -8.66
C PRO A 65 -8.94 26.71 -9.45
N PHE A 66 -9.95 27.25 -8.76
CA PHE A 66 -10.96 28.09 -9.41
C PHE A 66 -10.35 29.43 -9.79
N VAL A 67 -10.25 29.73 -11.07
CA VAL A 67 -9.85 31.07 -11.52
C VAL A 67 -11.02 32.02 -11.29
N LEU A 68 -11.09 32.68 -10.12
CA LEU A 68 -11.99 33.81 -9.91
C LEU A 68 -11.51 35.00 -10.74
N ARG A 69 -12.01 35.13 -11.98
CA ARG A 69 -11.81 36.31 -12.81
C ARG A 69 -12.71 37.45 -12.32
N ARG A 70 -12.47 37.97 -11.11
CA ARG A 70 -12.82 39.32 -10.61
C ARG A 70 -12.44 39.47 -9.13
N GLY A 71 -11.38 40.23 -8.87
CA GLY A 71 -11.07 40.79 -7.55
C GLY A 71 -10.31 42.11 -7.73
N ALA A 72 -10.83 43.18 -7.15
CA ALA A 72 -10.34 44.56 -7.24
C ALA A 72 -9.04 44.77 -6.41
N PRO A 73 -8.35 45.92 -6.51
CA PRO A 73 -6.97 46.09 -6.04
C PRO A 73 -6.86 46.07 -4.52
N GLY A 74 -6.00 45.18 -4.02
CA GLY A 74 -5.77 44.88 -2.61
C GLY A 74 -5.28 43.42 -2.46
N GLU A 75 -4.25 43.05 -3.21
CA GLU A 75 -3.81 41.67 -3.43
C GLU A 75 -3.29 41.01 -2.14
N SER A 76 -4.10 40.11 -1.57
CA SER A 76 -3.65 39.17 -0.55
C SER A 76 -2.87 38.03 -1.21
N THR A 77 -1.86 37.52 -0.51
CA THR A 77 -0.97 36.41 -0.93
C THR A 77 -1.72 35.24 -1.59
N ALA A 78 -2.92 34.92 -1.11
CA ALA A 78 -3.78 33.86 -1.66
C ALA A 78 -4.11 34.00 -3.16
N VAL A 79 -4.26 35.22 -3.69
CA VAL A 79 -4.55 35.44 -5.12
C VAL A 79 -3.31 35.15 -5.96
N ALA A 80 -2.13 35.54 -5.47
CA ALA A 80 -0.86 35.27 -6.14
C ALA A 80 -0.56 33.77 -6.15
N GLU A 81 -0.78 33.08 -5.03
CA GLU A 81 -0.62 31.63 -4.90
C GLU A 81 -1.57 30.87 -5.83
N ALA A 82 -2.84 31.27 -5.89
CA ALA A 82 -3.82 30.69 -6.80
C ALA A 82 -3.43 30.90 -8.28
N ALA A 83 -2.84 32.04 -8.63
CA ALA A 83 -2.37 32.32 -9.97
C ALA A 83 -1.14 31.47 -10.35
N ILE A 84 -0.21 31.25 -9.41
CA ILE A 84 0.94 30.35 -9.59
C ILE A 84 0.44 28.93 -9.86
N ALA A 85 -0.43 28.42 -8.98
CA ALA A 85 -1.02 27.10 -9.16
C ALA A 85 -1.77 27.01 -10.50
N ALA A 86 -2.61 27.98 -10.86
CA ALA A 86 -3.36 27.94 -12.11
C ALA A 86 -2.47 27.91 -13.38
N ARG A 87 -1.29 28.55 -13.35
CA ARG A 87 -0.32 28.51 -14.46
C ARG A 87 0.31 27.14 -14.61
N ALA A 88 0.56 26.43 -13.51
CA ALA A 88 1.15 25.11 -13.53
C ALA A 88 0.27 24.07 -14.25
N TRP A 89 -1.04 24.29 -14.30
CA TRP A 89 -2.01 23.45 -15.02
C TRP A 89 -2.08 23.73 -16.53
N LEU A 90 -1.26 24.64 -17.04
CA LEU A 90 -1.18 24.88 -18.48
C LEU A 90 -0.23 23.84 -19.11
N PRO A 91 -0.61 23.24 -20.25
CA PRO A 91 0.24 22.27 -20.92
C PRO A 91 1.54 22.92 -21.39
N VAL A 92 2.63 22.16 -21.32
CA VAL A 92 3.94 22.55 -21.85
C VAL A 92 4.21 21.86 -23.18
N SER A 93 4.97 22.52 -24.05
CA SER A 93 5.47 21.89 -25.28
C SER A 93 6.67 21.00 -24.96
N SER A 94 6.78 19.83 -25.61
CA SER A 94 7.94 18.94 -25.49
C SER A 94 9.29 19.67 -25.66
N ASN A 95 9.39 20.61 -26.61
CA ASN A 95 10.60 21.39 -26.86
C ASN A 95 11.03 22.32 -25.70
N ALA A 96 10.15 22.55 -24.73
CA ALA A 96 10.44 23.37 -23.55
C ALA A 96 10.90 22.53 -22.35
N VAL A 97 10.90 21.20 -22.48
CA VAL A 97 11.32 20.26 -21.44
C VAL A 97 12.76 19.84 -21.72
N ASP A 98 13.64 20.07 -20.75
CA ASP A 98 15.04 19.69 -20.83
C ASP A 98 15.22 18.24 -20.38
N GLU A 99 14.99 17.30 -21.30
CA GLU A 99 15.15 15.87 -21.02
C GLU A 99 16.63 15.47 -20.78
N ASP A 100 17.57 16.23 -21.35
CA ASP A 100 19.01 16.04 -21.11
C ASP A 100 19.39 16.38 -19.65
N ALA A 101 18.65 17.30 -19.02
CA ALA A 101 18.74 17.59 -17.59
C ALA A 101 17.97 16.59 -16.69
N GLY A 102 17.44 15.50 -17.27
CA GLY A 102 16.75 14.45 -16.53
C GLY A 102 15.27 14.73 -16.27
N ALA A 103 14.65 15.66 -17.01
CA ALA A 103 13.21 15.80 -17.05
C ALA A 103 12.58 14.73 -17.98
N ARG A 104 11.31 14.41 -17.76
CA ARG A 104 10.53 13.46 -18.57
C ARG A 104 9.26 14.14 -19.04
N TYR A 105 9.05 14.23 -20.34
CA TYR A 105 7.81 14.74 -20.90
C TYR A 105 6.75 13.62 -20.99
N ILE A 106 5.51 13.93 -20.61
CA ILE A 106 4.37 13.03 -20.66
C ILE A 106 3.39 13.51 -21.73
N GLU A 107 3.44 12.89 -22.91
CA GLU A 107 2.63 13.27 -24.07
C GLU A 107 1.11 13.20 -23.80
N ALA A 108 0.69 12.21 -22.99
CA ALA A 108 -0.73 11.99 -22.68
C ALA A 108 -1.41 13.22 -22.04
N THR A 109 -0.66 14.00 -21.25
CA THR A 109 -1.18 15.17 -20.54
C THR A 109 -0.48 16.47 -20.92
N ASN A 110 0.56 16.41 -21.75
CA ASN A 110 1.44 17.54 -22.10
C ASN A 110 2.07 18.21 -20.87
N HIS A 111 2.53 17.40 -19.91
CA HIS A 111 3.16 17.86 -18.68
C HIS A 111 4.52 17.19 -18.45
N SER A 112 5.35 17.79 -17.62
CA SER A 112 6.69 17.29 -17.35
C SER A 112 6.92 16.88 -15.89
N LEU A 113 7.85 15.95 -15.68
CA LEU A 113 8.35 15.54 -14.38
C LEU A 113 9.86 15.75 -14.34
N THR A 114 10.39 16.31 -13.25
CA THR A 114 11.84 16.50 -13.09
C THR A 114 12.26 16.31 -11.63
N GLY A 115 13.56 16.14 -11.40
CA GLY A 115 14.16 16.06 -10.07
C GLY A 115 13.55 14.98 -9.16
N GLU A 116 13.40 15.31 -7.89
CA GLU A 116 12.91 14.37 -6.87
C GLU A 116 11.44 13.98 -7.06
N MET A 117 10.62 14.85 -7.64
CA MET A 117 9.22 14.54 -7.94
C MET A 117 9.09 13.45 -9.01
N ARG A 118 9.99 13.45 -10.02
CA ARG A 118 10.08 12.37 -11.02
C ARG A 118 10.48 11.07 -10.34
N ALA A 119 11.55 11.11 -9.54
CA ALA A 119 12.04 9.92 -8.84
C ALA A 119 10.98 9.31 -7.91
N TYR A 120 10.22 10.16 -7.19
CA TYR A 120 9.10 9.74 -6.36
C TYR A 120 8.00 9.06 -7.20
N TRP A 121 7.61 9.67 -8.31
CA TRP A 121 6.58 9.10 -9.20
C TRP A 121 7.01 7.74 -9.79
N GLU A 122 8.27 7.60 -10.19
CA GLU A 122 8.82 6.33 -10.70
C GLU A 122 8.85 5.25 -9.61
N ALA A 123 9.31 5.60 -8.40
CA ALA A 123 9.33 4.69 -7.26
C ALA A 123 7.94 4.21 -6.84
N MET A 124 6.90 5.04 -7.00
CA MET A 124 5.51 4.70 -6.66
C MET A 124 4.80 3.87 -7.75
N GLY A 125 5.47 3.51 -8.85
CA GLY A 125 4.86 2.72 -9.92
C GLY A 125 4.27 3.54 -11.07
N GLU A 126 4.72 4.79 -11.24
CA GLU A 126 4.38 5.65 -12.37
C GLU A 126 2.85 5.86 -12.54
N THR A 127 2.34 5.53 -13.73
CA THR A 127 0.94 5.69 -14.12
C THR A 127 0.00 4.70 -13.43
N SER A 128 0.51 3.62 -12.87
CA SER A 128 -0.31 2.61 -12.19
C SER A 128 -0.84 3.12 -10.84
N PHE A 129 -0.06 3.95 -10.13
CA PHE A 129 -0.45 4.48 -8.82
C PHE A 129 -0.96 5.93 -8.91
N LEU A 130 -0.10 6.90 -9.20
CA LEU A 130 -0.50 8.33 -9.25
C LEU A 130 -1.22 8.72 -10.54
N GLY A 131 -0.99 7.97 -11.62
CA GLY A 131 -1.41 8.37 -12.97
C GLY A 131 -0.46 9.42 -13.57
N ASN A 132 -0.86 10.02 -14.69
CA ASN A 132 -0.07 11.05 -15.36
C ASN A 132 -0.09 12.38 -14.59
N PRO A 133 0.97 13.22 -14.70
CA PRO A 133 0.95 14.58 -14.16
C PRO A 133 -0.10 15.44 -14.86
N LEU A 134 -0.85 16.22 -14.08
CA LEU A 134 -1.85 17.22 -14.53
C LEU A 134 -1.36 18.66 -14.33
N SER A 135 -0.17 18.83 -13.77
CA SER A 135 0.48 20.13 -13.63
C SER A 135 1.99 19.99 -13.75
N GLU A 136 2.65 21.09 -14.09
CA GLU A 136 4.06 21.30 -13.78
C GLU A 136 4.27 21.41 -12.26
N GLN A 137 5.52 21.33 -11.81
CA GLN A 137 5.88 21.67 -10.44
C GLN A 137 5.64 23.17 -10.19
N TYR A 138 5.09 23.51 -9.03
CA TYR A 138 4.88 24.90 -8.63
C TYR A 138 5.12 25.10 -7.14
N GLU A 139 5.71 26.23 -6.79
CA GLU A 139 6.04 26.56 -5.41
C GLU A 139 5.06 27.59 -4.85
N VAL A 140 4.48 27.29 -3.68
CA VAL A 140 3.63 28.18 -2.90
C VAL A 140 4.07 28.11 -1.45
N GLY A 141 4.38 29.26 -0.85
CA GLY A 141 4.79 29.33 0.55
C GLY A 141 6.09 28.56 0.87
N GLY A 142 6.98 28.37 -0.12
CA GLY A 142 8.20 27.57 0.02
C GLY A 142 7.99 26.07 -0.18
N ILE A 143 6.76 25.60 -0.40
CA ILE A 143 6.45 24.19 -0.64
C ILE A 143 6.26 23.97 -2.13
N THR A 144 6.97 22.99 -2.69
CA THR A 144 6.81 22.57 -4.08
C THR A 144 5.68 21.54 -4.18
N TYR A 145 4.78 21.73 -5.16
CA TYR A 145 3.65 20.85 -5.40
C TYR A 145 3.65 20.34 -6.84
N GLN A 146 3.13 19.13 -7.04
CA GLN A 146 2.77 18.61 -8.35
C GLN A 146 1.49 17.78 -8.26
N VAL A 147 0.60 17.96 -9.22
CA VAL A 147 -0.70 17.26 -9.27
C VAL A 147 -0.64 16.17 -10.33
N PHE A 148 -1.24 15.02 -10.02
CA PHE A 148 -1.36 13.84 -10.88
C PHE A 148 -2.83 13.44 -10.97
N GLU A 149 -3.22 12.59 -11.94
CA GLU A 149 -4.60 12.14 -12.14
C GLU A 149 -5.30 11.65 -10.85
N ARG A 150 -4.57 10.95 -9.98
CA ARG A 150 -5.10 10.32 -8.75
C ARG A 150 -4.52 10.88 -7.46
N GLY A 151 -3.56 11.79 -7.53
CA GLY A 151 -2.80 12.23 -6.36
C GLY A 151 -2.29 13.67 -6.46
N LYS A 152 -1.84 14.20 -5.33
CA LYS A 152 -1.09 15.46 -5.28
C LYS A 152 0.09 15.27 -4.35
N VAL A 153 1.29 15.57 -4.81
CA VAL A 153 2.53 15.41 -4.05
C VAL A 153 3.03 16.79 -3.64
N ALA A 154 3.55 16.90 -2.43
CA ALA A 154 4.17 18.09 -1.86
C ALA A 154 5.61 17.80 -1.45
N GLN A 155 6.44 18.83 -1.41
CA GLN A 155 7.82 18.74 -0.98
C GLN A 155 8.23 20.02 -0.25
N GLU A 156 8.65 19.87 1.00
CA GLU A 156 9.22 20.96 1.81
C GLU A 156 10.65 21.30 1.33
N PRO A 157 11.17 22.51 1.60
CA PRO A 157 12.55 22.88 1.29
C PRO A 157 13.57 21.89 1.88
N GLY A 158 14.29 21.18 1.02
CA GLY A 158 15.28 20.16 1.44
C GLY A 158 14.69 18.90 2.05
N GLY A 159 13.36 18.73 2.01
CA GLY A 159 12.66 17.51 2.42
C GLY A 159 12.39 16.58 1.23
N TYR A 160 11.95 15.36 1.53
CA TYR A 160 11.53 14.40 0.52
C TYR A 160 10.09 14.66 0.03
N PRO A 161 9.74 14.33 -1.23
CA PRO A 161 8.37 14.38 -1.69
C PRO A 161 7.45 13.45 -0.90
N TYR A 162 6.23 13.89 -0.61
CA TYR A 162 5.21 13.15 0.11
C TYR A 162 3.81 13.37 -0.46
N LEU A 163 2.95 12.35 -0.39
CA LEU A 163 1.58 12.39 -0.88
C LEU A 163 0.71 13.24 0.06
N LEU A 164 -0.12 14.13 -0.51
CA LEU A 164 -1.13 14.88 0.24
C LEU A 164 -2.45 14.09 0.33
N PRO A 165 -3.22 14.27 1.42
CA PRO A 165 -4.52 13.61 1.62
C PRO A 165 -5.60 14.19 0.70
N ILE A 166 -5.46 13.92 -0.59
CA ILE A 166 -6.28 14.51 -1.65
C ILE A 166 -7.74 14.06 -1.58
N GLY A 167 -8.02 12.86 -1.09
CA GLY A 167 -9.40 12.40 -0.90
C GLY A 167 -10.11 13.21 0.17
N GLU A 168 -9.45 13.52 1.28
CA GLU A 168 -9.97 14.43 2.31
C GLU A 168 -10.17 15.85 1.79
N LEU A 169 -9.20 16.37 1.03
CA LEU A 169 -9.30 17.69 0.41
C LEU A 169 -10.49 17.79 -0.54
N VAL A 170 -10.72 16.76 -1.36
CA VAL A 170 -11.82 16.74 -2.34
C VAL A 170 -13.16 16.49 -1.65
N ALA A 171 -13.24 15.56 -0.68
CA ALA A 171 -14.45 15.30 0.09
C ALA A 171 -14.93 16.56 0.83
N THR A 172 -14.00 17.30 1.44
CA THR A 172 -14.27 18.59 2.07
C THR A 172 -14.74 19.63 1.05
N ARG A 173 -14.07 19.71 -0.10
CA ARG A 173 -14.44 20.65 -1.19
C ARG A 173 -15.85 20.41 -1.71
N TYR A 174 -16.27 19.15 -1.82
CA TYR A 174 -17.60 18.78 -2.30
C TYR A 174 -18.66 18.70 -1.20
N GLY A 175 -18.28 18.88 0.06
CA GLY A 175 -19.20 18.82 1.19
C GLY A 175 -19.81 17.43 1.39
N LEU A 176 -19.02 16.38 1.14
CA LEU A 176 -19.46 14.99 1.33
C LEU A 176 -19.72 14.71 2.81
N ASP A 177 -20.68 13.81 3.09
CA ASP A 177 -20.93 13.36 4.46
C ASP A 177 -19.77 12.49 4.94
N MET A 178 -18.97 13.04 5.84
CA MET A 178 -17.84 12.35 6.47
C MET A 178 -18.15 11.87 7.89
N ASN A 179 -19.42 11.94 8.32
CA ASN A 179 -19.79 11.46 9.64
C ASN A 179 -19.64 9.94 9.72
N PRO A 180 -19.09 9.40 10.83
CA PRO A 180 -19.07 7.97 11.05
C PRO A 180 -20.49 7.40 11.02
N ILE A 181 -20.73 6.40 10.15
CA ILE A 181 -21.98 5.64 10.18
C ILE A 181 -22.04 4.89 11.52
N GLY A 182 -23.14 5.07 12.28
CA GLY A 182 -23.33 4.39 13.56
C GLY A 182 -23.28 2.86 13.43
N GLN A 183 -22.34 2.21 14.12
CA GLN A 183 -22.06 0.77 14.03
C GLN A 183 -22.96 -0.12 14.92
N GLY A 184 -24.00 0.43 15.56
CA GLY A 184 -24.84 -0.31 16.50
C GLY A 184 -24.07 -0.74 17.76
N ALA A 185 -24.21 -2.00 18.19
CA ALA A 185 -23.57 -2.55 19.39
C ALA A 185 -22.11 -3.02 19.16
N LEU A 186 -21.57 -2.84 17.96
CA LEU A 186 -20.17 -3.08 17.67
C LEU A 186 -19.34 -1.93 18.27
N PRO A 187 -18.21 -2.20 18.94
CA PRO A 187 -17.36 -1.14 19.46
C PRO A 187 -16.91 -0.25 18.30
N ALA A 188 -16.90 1.07 18.54
CA ALA A 188 -16.41 2.03 17.57
C ALA A 188 -15.00 1.63 17.15
N TYR A 189 -14.82 1.42 15.85
CA TYR A 189 -13.52 1.22 15.23
C TYR A 189 -12.51 2.25 15.77
N SER A 190 -11.49 1.78 16.48
CA SER A 190 -10.35 2.58 16.95
C SER A 190 -9.08 1.84 16.58
N GLU A 191 -8.24 2.47 15.76
CA GLU A 191 -6.89 1.95 15.48
C GLU A 191 -5.95 2.08 16.68
N GLU A 192 -6.33 2.78 17.75
CA GLU A 192 -5.58 2.75 19.03
C GLU A 192 -5.66 1.36 19.69
N LEU A 193 -6.61 0.52 19.29
CA LEU A 193 -6.67 -0.91 19.67
C LEU A 193 -5.67 -1.77 18.87
N PHE A 194 -5.08 -1.21 17.81
CA PHE A 194 -4.09 -1.83 16.94
C PHE A 194 -2.88 -0.89 16.82
N VAL A 195 -2.18 -0.65 17.93
CA VAL A 195 -0.87 -0.01 17.88
C VAL A 195 0.06 -0.93 17.09
N PRO A 196 0.49 -0.59 15.87
CA PRO A 196 1.58 -1.32 15.26
C PRO A 196 2.79 -1.12 16.19
N PRO A 197 3.45 -2.19 16.65
CA PRO A 197 4.71 -2.04 17.37
C PRO A 197 5.64 -1.21 16.49
N PRO A 198 6.53 -0.42 17.11
CA PRO A 198 7.52 0.34 16.36
C PRO A 198 8.13 -0.60 15.32
N LEU A 199 8.14 -0.14 14.05
CA LEU A 199 8.87 -0.84 13.00
C LEU A 199 10.21 -1.24 13.60
N PRO A 200 10.58 -2.54 13.58
CA PRO A 200 11.95 -2.87 13.89
C PRO A 200 12.76 -2.04 12.90
N GLU A 201 13.54 -1.09 13.43
CA GLU A 201 14.72 -0.67 12.69
C GLU A 201 15.41 -1.96 12.24
N PRO A 202 15.97 -2.04 11.03
CA PRO A 202 16.76 -3.19 10.63
C PRO A 202 17.96 -3.31 11.58
N SER A 203 17.70 -3.95 12.71
CA SER A 203 18.63 -4.73 13.46
C SER A 203 18.49 -6.12 12.81
N VAL A 204 19.03 -6.35 11.62
CA VAL A 204 20.34 -7.01 11.63
C VAL A 204 21.13 -6.43 12.78
N ALA A 205 21.03 -7.07 13.94
CA ALA A 205 21.72 -6.62 15.12
C ALA A 205 23.18 -6.45 14.69
N ALA A 206 23.58 -5.20 14.50
CA ALA A 206 24.93 -4.87 14.16
C ALA A 206 25.72 -5.34 15.38
N ALA A 207 26.41 -6.48 15.20
CA ALA A 207 27.25 -7.16 16.19
C ALA A 207 26.59 -8.01 17.29
N VAL A 208 25.54 -8.82 17.00
CA VAL A 208 25.37 -10.06 17.79
C VAL A 208 26.23 -11.15 17.15
N GLU A 209 27.27 -11.59 17.85
CA GLU A 209 28.02 -12.79 17.47
C GLU A 209 27.08 -13.99 17.62
N VAL A 210 26.54 -14.44 16.49
CA VAL A 210 25.78 -15.68 16.41
C VAL A 210 26.71 -16.76 15.89
N ASP A 211 26.78 -17.91 16.56
CA ASP A 211 27.50 -19.06 16.02
C ASP A 211 26.88 -19.42 14.67
N PRO A 212 27.64 -19.33 13.56
CA PRO A 212 27.12 -19.62 12.23
C PRO A 212 26.65 -21.07 12.08
N ASN A 213 27.05 -21.97 12.98
CA ASN A 213 26.67 -23.39 12.99
C ASN A 213 25.55 -23.73 13.99
N ALA A 214 25.05 -22.75 14.75
CA ALA A 214 23.94 -22.99 15.65
C ALA A 214 22.67 -23.35 14.87
N GLU A 215 21.80 -24.14 15.51
CA GLU A 215 20.55 -24.59 14.91
C GLU A 215 19.68 -23.39 14.50
N ARG A 216 19.23 -23.38 13.24
CA ARG A 216 18.20 -22.45 12.75
C ARG A 216 16.82 -23.04 13.03
N SER A 217 15.94 -22.23 13.58
CA SER A 217 14.56 -22.62 13.85
C SER A 217 13.59 -21.46 13.66
N ILE A 218 12.37 -21.78 13.26
CA ILE A 218 11.26 -20.85 13.11
C ILE A 218 10.17 -21.29 14.07
N GLU A 219 9.65 -20.37 14.88
CA GLU A 219 8.49 -20.59 15.73
C GLU A 219 7.34 -19.70 15.26
N VAL A 220 6.13 -20.25 15.20
CA VAL A 220 4.92 -19.54 14.77
C VAL A 220 3.83 -19.76 15.80
N SER A 221 3.23 -18.69 16.31
CA SER A 221 2.03 -18.74 17.13
C SER A 221 0.82 -18.32 16.32
N ILE A 222 -0.16 -19.23 16.19
CA ILE A 222 -1.41 -18.97 15.48
C ILE A 222 -2.25 -17.95 16.24
N SER A 223 -2.40 -18.09 17.57
CA SER A 223 -3.21 -17.17 18.37
C SER A 223 -2.67 -15.74 18.37
N GLN A 224 -1.35 -15.58 18.30
CA GLN A 224 -0.70 -14.27 18.25
C GLN A 224 -0.50 -13.76 16.82
N GLN A 225 -0.67 -14.62 15.81
CA GLN A 225 -0.31 -14.33 14.41
C GLN A 225 1.12 -13.77 14.31
N TYR A 226 2.05 -14.43 14.99
CA TYR A 226 3.40 -13.93 15.21
C TYR A 226 4.43 -15.03 14.95
N MET A 227 5.59 -14.64 14.43
CA MET A 227 6.69 -15.55 14.11
C MET A 227 8.00 -15.07 14.74
N TRP A 228 8.83 -16.02 15.16
CA TRP A 228 10.22 -15.83 15.58
C TRP A 228 11.14 -16.67 14.69
N ALA A 229 12.19 -16.06 14.15
CA ALA A 229 13.29 -16.74 13.50
C ALA A 229 14.52 -16.70 14.41
N ARG A 230 14.99 -17.88 14.85
CA ARG A 230 16.06 -18.02 15.83
C ARG A 230 17.24 -18.82 15.27
N GLN A 231 18.43 -18.44 15.72
CA GLN A 231 19.66 -19.21 15.49
C GLN A 231 20.35 -19.45 16.84
N GLY A 232 20.28 -20.70 17.31
CA GLY A 232 20.56 -21.03 18.71
C GLY A 232 19.60 -20.29 19.66
N ASP A 233 20.17 -19.62 20.66
CA ASP A 233 19.42 -18.85 21.66
C ASP A 233 19.11 -17.40 21.21
N VAL A 234 19.55 -17.00 20.01
CA VAL A 234 19.39 -15.63 19.49
C VAL A 234 18.20 -15.56 18.56
N THR A 235 17.28 -14.64 18.84
CA THR A 235 16.21 -14.26 17.88
C THR A 235 16.77 -13.25 16.90
N LEU A 236 16.83 -13.63 15.63
CA LEU A 236 17.35 -12.82 14.53
C LEU A 236 16.26 -11.95 13.91
N TRP A 237 15.03 -12.44 13.92
CA TRP A 237 13.86 -11.71 13.45
C TRP A 237 12.63 -12.15 14.24
N GLU A 238 11.74 -11.21 14.50
CA GLU A 238 10.41 -11.50 15.01
C GLU A 238 9.40 -10.48 14.49
N GLY A 239 8.15 -10.88 14.34
CA GLY A 239 7.12 -9.98 13.83
C GLY A 239 5.81 -10.67 13.49
N TYR A 240 4.83 -9.85 13.11
CA TYR A 240 3.52 -10.32 12.71
C TYR A 240 3.54 -11.02 11.35
N ILE A 241 2.71 -12.05 11.23
CA ILE A 241 2.48 -12.86 10.04
C ILE A 241 0.97 -13.09 9.85
N SER A 242 0.55 -13.76 8.77
CA SER A 242 -0.85 -14.22 8.64
C SER A 242 -0.92 -15.71 8.35
N THR A 243 -1.61 -16.47 9.19
CA THR A 243 -1.85 -17.91 9.01
C THR A 243 -3.19 -18.17 8.30
N GLY A 244 -3.55 -19.45 8.21
CA GLY A 244 -4.82 -19.93 7.65
C GLY A 244 -6.05 -19.41 8.38
N LYS A 245 -7.06 -18.98 7.61
CA LYS A 245 -8.39 -18.58 8.12
C LYS A 245 -9.18 -19.81 8.63
N PRO A 246 -10.22 -19.63 9.48
CA PRO A 246 -11.03 -20.74 9.96
C PRO A 246 -11.56 -21.62 8.81
N GLY A 247 -11.35 -22.94 8.92
CA GLY A 247 -11.70 -23.90 7.85
C GLY A 247 -10.58 -24.15 6.83
N PHE A 248 -9.50 -23.37 6.92
CA PHE A 248 -8.27 -23.48 6.15
C PHE A 248 -7.06 -23.43 7.10
N ASP A 249 -7.19 -24.12 8.23
CA ASP A 249 -6.30 -23.94 9.37
C ASP A 249 -4.85 -24.31 9.03
N THR A 250 -3.90 -23.47 9.46
CA THR A 250 -2.49 -23.84 9.46
C THR A 250 -2.26 -24.93 10.51
N PRO A 251 -1.64 -26.07 10.17
CA PRO A 251 -1.52 -27.19 11.09
C PRO A 251 -0.53 -26.89 12.21
N THR A 252 -0.91 -27.16 13.46
CA THR A 252 -0.01 -27.09 14.63
C THR A 252 0.89 -28.32 14.72
N GLY A 253 2.11 -28.16 15.23
CA GLY A 253 3.08 -29.23 15.43
C GLY A 253 4.50 -28.82 15.09
N THR A 254 5.42 -29.77 15.15
CA THR A 254 6.81 -29.59 14.69
C THR A 254 6.95 -30.11 13.27
N PHE A 255 7.47 -29.26 12.39
CA PHE A 255 7.69 -29.48 10.97
C PHE A 255 9.12 -29.11 10.59
N PHE A 256 9.47 -29.32 9.33
CA PHE A 256 10.75 -28.92 8.77
C PHE A 256 10.53 -28.38 7.36
N ILE A 257 11.27 -27.34 6.98
CA ILE A 257 11.26 -26.85 5.60
C ILE A 257 11.72 -28.00 4.69
N ASN A 258 10.86 -28.49 3.81
CA ASN A 258 11.13 -29.66 2.96
C ASN A 258 11.56 -29.26 1.54
N SER A 259 11.16 -28.09 1.05
CA SER A 259 11.49 -27.59 -0.28
C SER A 259 11.32 -26.07 -0.37
N LYS A 260 12.04 -25.48 -1.33
CA LYS A 260 12.11 -24.03 -1.54
C LYS A 260 12.04 -23.71 -3.02
N LEU A 261 11.23 -22.73 -3.39
CA LEU A 261 11.09 -22.24 -4.76
C LEU A 261 11.18 -20.71 -4.75
N PRO A 262 12.03 -20.09 -5.60
CA PRO A 262 12.15 -18.64 -5.65
C PRO A 262 10.85 -17.95 -6.05
N VAL A 263 10.09 -18.55 -6.95
CA VAL A 263 8.79 -18.07 -7.45
C VAL A 263 7.94 -19.28 -7.83
N GLN A 264 6.63 -19.21 -7.57
CA GLN A 264 5.66 -20.20 -8.04
C GLN A 264 4.29 -19.57 -8.27
N ASP A 265 3.61 -19.96 -9.35
CA ASP A 265 2.17 -19.71 -9.48
C ASP A 265 1.39 -20.65 -8.55
N MET A 266 0.66 -20.08 -7.59
CA MET A 266 -0.14 -20.83 -6.63
C MET A 266 -1.59 -20.86 -7.09
N GLU A 267 -1.98 -21.98 -7.70
CA GLU A 267 -3.34 -22.23 -8.16
C GLU A 267 -3.89 -23.52 -7.56
N GLY A 268 -5.18 -23.55 -7.24
CA GLY A 268 -5.83 -24.77 -6.80
C GLY A 268 -7.26 -24.58 -6.34
N VAL A 269 -7.82 -25.66 -5.80
CA VAL A 269 -9.12 -25.64 -5.10
C VAL A 269 -8.91 -26.24 -3.72
N ILE A 270 -9.07 -25.43 -2.67
CA ILE A 270 -9.03 -25.88 -1.27
C ILE A 270 -10.39 -25.58 -0.66
N GLY A 271 -10.96 -26.52 0.11
CA GLY A 271 -12.25 -26.29 0.77
C GLY A 271 -13.43 -26.00 -0.17
N GLY A 272 -13.29 -26.26 -1.48
CA GLY A 272 -14.27 -25.88 -2.51
C GLY A 272 -14.09 -24.46 -3.07
N GLU A 273 -13.13 -23.70 -2.57
CA GLU A 273 -12.75 -22.37 -3.07
C GLU A 273 -11.60 -22.49 -4.07
N TYR A 274 -11.81 -21.97 -5.29
CA TYR A 274 -10.73 -21.81 -6.27
C TYR A 274 -9.89 -20.58 -5.92
N TYR A 275 -8.57 -20.72 -6.04
CA TYR A 275 -7.62 -19.62 -5.94
C TYR A 275 -6.59 -19.71 -7.06
N ASN A 276 -6.11 -18.56 -7.49
CA ASN A 276 -5.02 -18.44 -8.45
C ASN A 276 -4.25 -17.15 -8.14
N VAL A 277 -3.02 -17.31 -7.65
CA VAL A 277 -2.13 -16.21 -7.32
C VAL A 277 -0.83 -16.43 -8.10
N PRO A 278 -0.57 -15.63 -9.15
CA PRO A 278 0.63 -15.79 -9.95
C PRO A 278 1.87 -15.27 -9.22
N GLU A 279 3.03 -15.81 -9.60
CA GLU A 279 4.35 -15.29 -9.24
C GLU A 279 4.59 -15.10 -7.74
N VAL A 280 4.08 -16.02 -6.91
CA VAL A 280 4.31 -15.97 -5.45
C VAL A 280 5.79 -16.21 -5.16
N PRO A 281 6.49 -15.25 -4.53
CA PRO A 281 7.92 -15.34 -4.32
C PRO A 281 8.28 -16.04 -3.00
N ASP A 282 9.54 -16.49 -2.91
CA ASP A 282 10.17 -16.95 -1.68
C ASP A 282 9.41 -18.09 -0.97
N VAL A 283 8.91 -19.04 -1.75
CA VAL A 283 8.06 -20.13 -1.28
C VAL A 283 8.88 -21.19 -0.56
N MET A 284 8.51 -21.49 0.69
CA MET A 284 9.16 -22.49 1.53
C MET A 284 8.12 -23.45 2.12
N TYR A 285 8.00 -24.63 1.53
CA TYR A 285 7.07 -25.66 2.00
C TYR A 285 7.58 -26.32 3.28
N PHE A 286 6.67 -26.58 4.23
CA PHE A 286 6.96 -27.29 5.48
C PHE A 286 6.08 -28.53 5.68
N THR A 287 5.18 -28.81 4.73
CA THR A 287 4.37 -30.03 4.68
C THR A 287 4.31 -30.58 3.25
N ASP A 288 3.99 -31.86 3.11
CA ASP A 288 3.72 -32.48 1.81
C ASP A 288 2.28 -32.21 1.31
N ARG A 289 1.54 -31.34 2.00
CA ARG A 289 0.14 -30.98 1.71
C ARG A 289 -0.02 -29.57 1.16
N GLY A 290 1.09 -28.88 0.87
CA GLY A 290 1.06 -27.55 0.25
C GLY A 290 1.10 -26.37 1.21
N HIS A 291 1.26 -26.58 2.52
CA HIS A 291 1.48 -25.46 3.46
C HIS A 291 2.90 -24.93 3.31
N ALA A 292 3.02 -23.63 3.07
CA ALA A 292 4.28 -22.94 2.86
C ALA A 292 4.32 -21.59 3.57
N PHE A 293 5.54 -21.12 3.86
CA PHE A 293 5.81 -19.70 4.02
C PHE A 293 6.03 -19.08 2.64
N HIS A 294 5.60 -17.84 2.41
CA HIS A 294 5.92 -17.12 1.18
C HIS A 294 5.73 -15.61 1.32
N GLY A 295 6.32 -14.86 0.38
CA GLY A 295 6.08 -13.43 0.24
C GLY A 295 4.64 -13.17 -0.19
N THR A 296 4.02 -12.14 0.39
CA THR A 296 2.61 -11.83 0.15
C THR A 296 2.46 -10.40 -0.33
N TYR A 297 2.47 -10.21 -1.65
CA TYR A 297 2.34 -8.87 -2.28
C TYR A 297 0.89 -8.37 -2.32
N TRP A 298 -0.09 -9.26 -2.12
CA TRP A 298 -1.52 -8.96 -2.27
C TRP A 298 -2.22 -8.52 -0.98
N HIS A 299 -1.53 -8.56 0.17
CA HIS A 299 -2.03 -7.95 1.42
C HIS A 299 -0.91 -7.65 2.42
N ASN A 300 -1.20 -6.71 3.34
CA ASN A 300 -0.33 -6.39 4.49
C ASN A 300 -1.01 -6.62 5.86
N ASN A 301 -2.09 -7.43 5.91
CA ASN A 301 -2.89 -7.67 7.12
C ASN A 301 -2.23 -8.66 8.12
N PHE A 302 -0.93 -8.51 8.34
CA PHE A 302 -0.16 -9.33 9.26
C PHE A 302 -0.62 -9.07 10.70
N GLY A 303 -0.80 -10.13 11.49
CA GLY A 303 -1.46 -10.08 12.79
C GLY A 303 -2.90 -10.62 12.76
N ALA A 304 -3.42 -10.97 11.59
CA ALA A 304 -4.71 -11.62 11.41
C ALA A 304 -4.62 -12.81 10.43
N PRO A 305 -5.43 -13.88 10.62
CA PRO A 305 -5.49 -15.00 9.68
C PRO A 305 -6.07 -14.57 8.32
N MET A 306 -5.39 -14.90 7.22
CA MET A 306 -5.74 -14.44 5.87
C MET A 306 -5.59 -15.50 4.77
N SER A 307 -4.88 -16.61 5.03
CA SER A 307 -4.49 -17.55 3.98
C SER A 307 -5.40 -18.79 3.91
N HIS A 308 -5.18 -19.62 2.89
CA HIS A 308 -5.76 -20.96 2.76
C HIS A 308 -4.91 -22.06 3.46
N GLY A 309 -4.11 -21.68 4.46
CA GLY A 309 -3.28 -22.57 5.27
C GLY A 309 -1.79 -22.23 5.26
N CYS A 310 -1.34 -21.47 4.27
CA CYS A 310 0.01 -20.92 4.20
C CYS A 310 0.29 -19.89 5.31
N ILE A 311 1.56 -19.55 5.49
CA ILE A 311 2.00 -18.51 6.41
C ILE A 311 2.53 -17.35 5.58
N ASN A 312 1.74 -16.29 5.51
CA ASN A 312 2.01 -15.12 4.69
C ASN A 312 2.98 -14.20 5.42
N LEU A 313 4.06 -13.83 4.74
CA LEU A 313 5.11 -12.97 5.26
C LEU A 313 5.15 -11.62 4.51
N PRO A 314 5.58 -10.53 5.18
CA PRO A 314 6.01 -9.31 4.49
C PRO A 314 7.07 -9.63 3.43
N MET A 315 7.08 -8.91 2.32
CA MET A 315 7.94 -9.22 1.16
C MET A 315 9.44 -9.20 1.49
N ASP A 316 9.88 -8.21 2.26
CA ASP A 316 11.26 -8.08 2.73
C ASP A 316 11.64 -9.22 3.69
N VAL A 317 10.72 -9.58 4.58
CA VAL A 317 10.89 -10.69 5.53
C VAL A 317 10.95 -12.03 4.82
N ALA A 318 10.06 -12.28 3.85
CA ALA A 318 10.05 -13.50 3.06
C ALA A 318 11.40 -13.70 2.36
N SER A 319 11.91 -12.66 1.71
CA SER A 319 13.20 -12.69 1.04
C SER A 319 14.36 -12.97 2.01
N TRP A 320 14.33 -12.36 3.20
CA TRP A 320 15.33 -12.60 4.24
C TRP A 320 15.27 -14.04 4.77
N VAL A 321 14.09 -14.53 5.19
CA VAL A 321 13.92 -15.89 5.71
C VAL A 321 14.26 -16.92 4.62
N TYR A 322 13.90 -16.65 3.36
CA TYR A 322 14.25 -17.52 2.24
C TYR A 322 15.75 -17.60 2.03
N GLN A 323 16.52 -16.54 2.23
CA GLN A 323 17.98 -16.63 2.15
C GLN A 323 18.60 -17.28 3.39
N TRP A 324 18.01 -17.06 4.56
CA TRP A 324 18.53 -17.52 5.85
C TRP A 324 18.19 -18.97 6.19
N ALA A 325 16.99 -19.46 5.88
CA ALA A 325 16.56 -20.81 6.23
C ALA A 325 17.04 -21.85 5.21
N ASP A 326 17.61 -22.95 5.67
CA ASP A 326 17.95 -24.09 4.83
C ASP A 326 16.80 -25.11 4.75
N VAL A 327 16.80 -25.97 3.73
CA VAL A 327 15.97 -27.18 3.75
C VAL A 327 16.40 -28.03 4.95
N GLY A 328 15.43 -28.42 5.78
CA GLY A 328 15.65 -29.06 7.09
C GLY A 328 15.60 -28.10 8.27
N THR A 329 15.40 -26.79 8.08
CA THR A 329 15.17 -25.84 9.18
C THR A 329 13.91 -26.24 9.96
N ARG A 330 14.00 -26.33 11.30
CA ARG A 330 12.87 -26.71 12.17
C ARG A 330 11.82 -25.59 12.18
N VAL A 331 10.56 -25.99 12.11
CA VAL A 331 9.39 -25.09 12.19
C VAL A 331 8.46 -25.59 13.27
N ASP A 332 8.31 -24.84 14.36
CA ASP A 332 7.41 -25.16 15.46
C ASP A 332 6.16 -24.26 15.39
N ILE A 333 4.99 -24.86 15.15
CA ILE A 333 3.72 -24.14 15.03
C ILE A 333 2.86 -24.44 16.26
N VAL A 334 2.64 -23.42 17.07
CA VAL A 334 1.86 -23.50 18.31
C VAL A 334 0.54 -22.75 18.19
N PRO A 335 -0.46 -23.12 19.02
CA PRO A 335 -1.78 -22.50 19.00
C PRO A 335 -1.82 -20.98 19.16
#